data_AF-A0A554K7D4-F1
#
_entry.id   AF-A0A554K7D4-F1
#
_cell.length_a   1.000
_cell.length_b   1.000
_cell.length_c   1.000
_cell.angle_alpha   90.00
_cell.angle_beta   90.00
_cell.angle_gamma   90.00
#
_symmetry.space_group_name_H-M   'P 1'
#
loop_
_entity.id
_entity.type
_entity.pdbx_description
1 polymer ?
#
loop_
_entity_poly.entity_id
_entity_poly.type
_entity_poly.pdbx_seq_one_letter_code
_entity_poly.pdbx_strand_id
1 'polypeptide(L)'
;MAKNSVFRRSFGVAVLVSTLSLLLATYPGVAAAPQGVDDYPDAVQRQAEMAASAPKVVRTMKVMVTAYNSLPEQTDSTPCITASGYNLCRANEENVVAANFLRFGTKVRLPEYSGERVYTVQDRMHPRFNRRMDLWMRERSAARKFGLRTLTVEVLE
;
A
#
# COMPACT_ATOMS: atom_id res chain seq x y z
N MET A 1 62.30 25.92 17.38
CA MET A 1 62.56 25.59 15.95
C MET A 1 61.29 25.96 15.18
N ALA A 2 61.08 27.19 14.69
CA ALA A 2 61.80 27.95 13.66
C ALA A 2 61.83 27.29 12.28
N LYS A 3 60.93 27.73 11.38
CA LYS A 3 61.15 28.27 10.01
C LYS A 3 59.94 27.93 9.12
N ASN A 4 59.02 28.86 8.87
CA ASN A 4 59.01 29.92 7.84
C ASN A 4 59.13 29.43 6.39
N SER A 5 58.11 29.77 5.58
CA SER A 5 58.18 30.24 4.16
C SER A 5 56.74 30.21 3.59
N VAL A 6 55.91 31.26 3.60
CA VAL A 6 55.92 32.56 2.88
C VAL A 6 55.85 32.46 1.35
N PHE A 7 54.93 33.28 0.77
CA PHE A 7 54.91 33.85 -0.60
C PHE A 7 54.24 33.02 -1.72
N ARG A 8 53.35 33.49 -2.62
CA ARG A 8 52.93 34.81 -3.19
C ARG A 8 51.45 34.69 -3.65
N ARG A 9 50.52 35.65 -3.52
CA ARG A 9 50.22 36.86 -4.38
C ARG A 9 50.26 36.58 -5.89
N SER A 10 49.34 36.92 -6.79
CA SER A 10 48.07 37.67 -6.80
C SER A 10 47.48 37.59 -8.25
N PHE A 11 46.26 38.09 -8.43
CA PHE A 11 45.62 38.61 -9.67
C PHE A 11 45.05 37.65 -10.73
N GLY A 12 43.78 37.90 -11.06
CA GLY A 12 43.10 37.37 -12.25
C GLY A 12 41.58 37.52 -12.18
N VAL A 13 41.07 38.75 -12.26
CA VAL A 13 39.66 39.01 -12.58
C VAL A 13 39.48 38.73 -14.08
N ALA A 14 38.54 37.86 -14.45
CA ALA A 14 38.00 37.80 -15.80
C ALA A 14 36.54 37.31 -15.75
N VAL A 15 35.63 38.27 -15.88
CA VAL A 15 34.21 38.08 -16.20
C VAL A 15 34.12 37.71 -17.68
N LEU A 16 33.56 36.55 -18.02
CA LEU A 16 32.94 36.33 -19.34
C LEU A 16 31.70 35.46 -19.20
N VAL A 17 30.57 36.11 -19.42
CA VAL A 17 29.25 35.55 -19.69
C VAL A 17 29.37 34.70 -20.96
N SER A 18 28.96 33.43 -20.91
CA SER A 18 28.67 32.65 -22.12
C SER A 18 27.39 31.88 -21.91
N THR A 19 26.37 32.40 -22.57
CA THR A 19 25.04 31.83 -22.71
C THR A 19 25.07 30.57 -23.57
N LEU A 20 24.01 29.78 -23.43
CA LEU A 20 23.39 29.04 -24.53
C LEU A 20 24.11 27.77 -25.02
N SER A 21 23.62 26.63 -24.54
CA SER A 21 23.10 25.58 -25.43
C SER A 21 22.32 24.56 -24.61
N LEU A 22 21.04 24.86 -24.38
CA LEU A 22 20.04 23.84 -24.13
C LEU A 22 19.97 23.02 -25.43
N LEU A 23 20.62 21.86 -25.47
CA LEU A 23 20.30 20.83 -26.46
C LEU A 23 18.91 20.29 -26.11
N LEU A 24 17.88 21.01 -26.57
CA LEU A 24 16.58 20.42 -26.83
C LEU A 24 16.81 19.39 -27.94
N ALA A 25 17.10 18.16 -27.54
CA ALA A 25 16.94 17.01 -28.42
C ALA A 25 15.47 16.99 -28.85
N THR A 26 15.21 17.56 -30.02
CA THR A 26 13.95 17.42 -30.73
C THR A 26 13.90 15.97 -31.19
N TYR A 27 13.36 15.10 -30.33
CA TYR A 27 13.03 13.73 -30.74
C TYR A 27 12.01 13.82 -31.87
N PRO A 28 12.33 13.46 -33.13
CA PRO A 28 11.33 13.22 -34.14
C PRO A 28 10.85 11.80 -33.90
N GLY A 29 9.85 11.68 -33.04
CA GLY A 29 9.26 10.41 -32.65
C GLY A 29 7.78 10.58 -32.33
N VAL A 30 7.07 11.39 -33.12
CA VAL A 30 5.61 11.32 -33.15
C VAL A 30 5.28 9.99 -33.79
N ALA A 31 5.14 8.96 -32.93
CA ALA A 31 4.39 7.78 -33.26
C ALA A 31 3.02 8.27 -33.73
N ALA A 32 2.73 8.03 -35.01
CA ALA A 32 1.43 8.30 -35.58
C ALA A 32 0.36 7.70 -34.66
N ALA A 33 -0.48 8.57 -34.09
CA ALA A 33 -1.70 8.12 -33.42
C ALA A 33 -2.48 7.29 -34.45
N PRO A 34 -2.97 6.08 -34.09
CA PRO A 34 -3.76 5.29 -35.01
C PRO A 34 -5.01 6.08 -35.38
N GLN A 35 -5.11 6.49 -36.64
CA GLN A 35 -6.32 7.06 -37.20
C GLN A 35 -7.30 5.91 -37.47
N GLY A 36 -8.42 5.91 -36.75
CA GLY A 36 -9.48 4.91 -36.86
C GLY A 36 -10.21 4.74 -35.53
N VAL A 37 -10.86 5.81 -35.05
CA VAL A 37 -11.56 5.87 -33.76
C VAL A 37 -12.98 6.41 -33.96
N ASP A 38 -13.83 5.64 -34.65
CA ASP A 38 -15.27 5.96 -34.74
C ASP A 38 -16.17 4.75 -34.41
N ASP A 39 -15.63 3.62 -33.97
CA ASP A 39 -16.42 2.37 -33.80
C ASP A 39 -16.07 1.54 -32.54
N TYR A 40 -15.79 2.18 -31.40
CA TYR A 40 -15.61 1.45 -30.13
C TYR A 40 -16.25 2.12 -28.90
N PRO A 41 -17.56 2.38 -28.89
CA PRO A 41 -18.25 2.94 -27.72
C PRO A 41 -18.22 2.00 -26.49
N ASP A 42 -18.21 0.69 -26.69
CA ASP A 42 -18.32 -0.29 -25.60
C ASP A 42 -17.09 -0.43 -24.71
N ALA A 43 -15.87 -0.15 -25.19
CA ALA A 43 -14.67 -0.24 -24.34
C ALA A 43 -14.53 0.97 -23.42
N VAL A 44 -14.87 2.17 -23.93
CA VAL A 44 -14.88 3.40 -23.14
C VAL A 44 -16.01 3.34 -22.10
N GLN A 45 -17.19 2.83 -22.48
CA GLN A 45 -18.30 2.59 -21.56
C GLN A 45 -17.90 1.61 -20.44
N ARG A 46 -17.28 0.47 -20.80
CA ARG A 46 -16.78 -0.51 -19.82
C ARG A 46 -15.72 0.07 -18.89
N GLN A 47 -14.82 0.90 -19.40
CA GLN A 47 -13.82 1.58 -18.57
C GLN A 47 -14.46 2.59 -17.60
N ALA A 48 -15.46 3.35 -18.06
CA ALA A 48 -16.20 4.29 -17.23
C ALA A 48 -17.04 3.59 -16.16
N GLU A 49 -17.69 2.47 -16.49
CA GLU A 49 -18.45 1.64 -15.53
C GLU A 49 -17.54 0.99 -14.49
N MET A 50 -16.38 0.45 -14.91
CA MET A 50 -15.38 -0.09 -13.97
C MET A 50 -14.84 1.00 -13.03
N ALA A 51 -14.56 2.21 -13.56
CA ALA A 51 -14.13 3.35 -12.74
C ALA A 51 -15.23 3.83 -11.79
N ALA A 52 -16.50 3.80 -12.22
CA ALA A 52 -17.65 4.14 -11.38
C ALA A 52 -17.93 3.09 -10.28
N SER A 53 -17.51 1.84 -10.47
CA SER A 53 -17.70 0.75 -9.51
C SER A 53 -16.67 0.70 -8.36
N ALA A 54 -15.76 1.68 -8.29
CA ALA A 54 -14.76 1.73 -7.23
C ALA A 54 -15.41 1.71 -5.83
N PRO A 55 -14.88 0.92 -4.88
CA PRO A 55 -15.50 0.77 -3.56
C PRO A 55 -15.51 2.11 -2.83
N LYS A 56 -16.70 2.55 -2.42
CA LYS A 56 -16.91 3.81 -1.72
C LYS A 56 -16.45 3.69 -0.28
N VAL A 57 -15.67 4.68 0.19
CA VAL A 57 -15.20 4.74 1.57
C VAL A 57 -16.28 5.35 2.44
N VAL A 58 -16.81 4.58 3.39
CA VAL A 58 -17.87 5.01 4.32
C VAL A 58 -17.28 5.66 5.57
N ARG A 59 -16.15 5.13 6.05
CA ARG A 59 -15.55 5.57 7.31
C ARG A 59 -14.05 5.37 7.32
N THR A 60 -13.32 6.36 7.82
CA THR A 60 -11.87 6.30 8.05
C THR A 60 -11.57 6.40 9.54
N MET A 61 -10.63 5.58 10.04
CA MET A 61 -10.23 5.59 11.45
C MET A 61 -8.77 5.15 11.64
N LYS A 62 -8.11 5.69 12.67
CA LYS A 62 -6.78 5.20 13.09
C LYS A 62 -6.94 4.06 14.09
N VAL A 63 -6.33 2.91 13.78
CA VAL A 63 -6.45 1.68 14.58
C VAL A 63 -5.06 1.12 14.84
N MET A 64 -4.85 0.56 16.04
CA MET A 64 -3.68 -0.28 16.30
C MET A 64 -3.88 -1.62 15.61
N VAL A 65 -3.01 -1.89 14.64
CA VAL A 65 -3.02 -3.10 13.83
C VAL A 65 -1.85 -3.97 14.25
N THR A 66 -2.12 -5.25 14.52
CA THR A 66 -1.08 -6.28 14.66
C THR A 66 -1.28 -7.38 13.63
N ALA A 67 -0.47 -8.44 13.67
CA ALA A 67 -0.59 -9.57 12.77
C ALA A 67 -0.59 -10.89 13.54
N TYR A 68 -1.41 -11.83 13.09
CA TYR A 68 -1.52 -13.18 13.65
C TYR A 68 -1.39 -14.22 12.53
N ASN A 69 -1.20 -15.48 12.92
CA ASN A 69 -1.06 -16.61 12.02
C ASN A 69 -1.80 -17.83 12.56
N SER A 70 -2.20 -18.73 11.66
CA SER A 70 -2.95 -19.95 11.96
C SER A 70 -2.05 -21.18 12.12
N LEU A 71 -0.91 -21.05 12.83
CA LEU A 71 -0.06 -22.22 13.04
C LEU A 71 -0.74 -23.20 14.02
N PRO A 72 -0.83 -24.51 13.69
CA PRO A 72 -1.37 -25.52 14.59
C PRO A 72 -0.66 -25.56 15.95
N GLU A 73 0.63 -25.25 15.96
CA GLU A 73 1.46 -25.15 17.18
C GLU A 73 1.04 -24.02 18.13
N GLN A 74 0.15 -23.12 17.69
CA GLN A 74 -0.29 -21.94 18.44
C GLN A 74 -1.81 -21.87 18.64
N THR A 75 -2.57 -22.86 18.17
CA THR A 75 -4.04 -22.86 18.18
C THR A 75 -4.58 -24.22 18.64
N ASP A 76 -5.90 -24.30 18.87
CA ASP A 76 -6.57 -25.54 19.27
C ASP A 76 -6.71 -26.52 18.08
N SER A 77 -7.64 -27.47 18.16
CA SER A 77 -7.89 -28.46 17.12
C SER A 77 -8.30 -27.89 15.75
N THR A 78 -8.57 -26.58 15.62
CA THR A 78 -9.08 -25.95 14.38
C THR A 78 -8.35 -24.66 13.95
N PRO A 79 -7.02 -24.68 13.69
CA PRO A 79 -6.20 -23.50 13.34
C PRO A 79 -6.75 -22.62 12.22
N CYS A 80 -7.40 -23.27 11.25
CA CYS A 80 -7.75 -22.68 9.97
C CYS A 80 -9.17 -22.10 9.92
N ILE A 81 -10.00 -22.31 10.95
CA ILE A 81 -11.41 -21.92 10.95
C ILE A 81 -11.56 -20.61 11.73
N THR A 82 -12.03 -19.55 11.08
CA THR A 82 -12.31 -18.27 11.74
C THR A 82 -13.62 -18.29 12.52
N ALA A 83 -13.85 -17.26 13.34
CA ALA A 83 -15.14 -17.08 14.04
C ALA A 83 -16.37 -16.97 13.12
N SER A 84 -16.21 -16.63 11.84
CA SER A 84 -17.30 -16.66 10.85
C SER A 84 -17.53 -18.03 10.20
N GLY A 85 -16.68 -19.02 10.49
CA GLY A 85 -16.65 -20.31 9.81
C GLY A 85 -15.84 -20.33 8.51
N TYR A 86 -15.14 -19.24 8.18
CA TYR A 86 -14.30 -19.16 6.99
C TYR A 86 -13.03 -20.01 7.15
N ASN A 87 -12.68 -20.78 6.12
CA ASN A 87 -11.49 -21.63 6.15
C ASN A 87 -10.30 -20.93 5.48
N LEU A 88 -9.41 -20.39 6.30
CA LEU A 88 -8.20 -19.65 5.91
C LEU A 88 -7.23 -20.50 5.09
N CYS A 89 -7.04 -21.75 5.50
CA CYS A 89 -6.09 -22.67 4.85
C CYS A 89 -6.59 -23.14 3.49
N ARG A 90 -7.91 -23.30 3.33
CA ARG A 90 -8.54 -23.61 2.03
C ARG A 90 -8.56 -22.39 1.12
N ALA A 91 -8.89 -21.22 1.65
CA ALA A 91 -8.93 -19.98 0.88
C ALA A 91 -7.56 -19.58 0.36
N ASN A 92 -6.51 -19.82 1.16
CA ASN A 92 -5.14 -19.61 0.74
C ASN A 92 -4.85 -18.13 0.35
N GLU A 93 -5.50 -17.17 1.01
CA GLU A 93 -5.40 -15.73 0.70
C GLU A 93 -5.20 -14.88 1.97
N GLU A 94 -4.27 -13.93 1.92
CA GLU A 94 -3.99 -12.99 3.02
C GLU A 94 -4.89 -11.75 2.94
N ASN A 95 -6.19 -11.97 2.94
CA ASN A 95 -7.24 -10.94 2.85
C ASN A 95 -8.21 -10.97 4.04
N VAL A 96 -7.81 -11.55 5.16
CA VAL A 96 -8.64 -11.67 6.37
C VAL A 96 -8.12 -10.79 7.50
N VAL A 97 -9.05 -10.16 8.21
CA VAL A 97 -8.78 -9.44 9.45
C VAL A 97 -9.69 -9.92 10.59
N ALA A 98 -9.15 -9.85 11.80
CA ALA A 98 -9.88 -10.01 13.05
C ALA A 98 -10.15 -8.63 13.66
N ALA A 99 -11.41 -8.33 13.96
CA ALA A 99 -11.80 -7.09 14.63
C ALA A 99 -13.10 -7.27 15.41
N ASN A 100 -13.18 -6.78 16.64
CA ASN A 100 -14.40 -6.87 17.45
C ASN A 100 -15.39 -5.72 17.19
N PHE A 101 -14.89 -4.57 16.77
CA PHE A 101 -15.70 -3.35 16.56
C PHE A 101 -16.31 -3.23 15.15
N LEU A 102 -16.06 -4.20 14.27
CA LEU A 102 -16.62 -4.27 12.92
C LEU A 102 -17.46 -5.55 12.76
N ARG A 103 -18.51 -5.48 11.96
CA ARG A 103 -19.36 -6.65 11.66
C ARG A 103 -18.61 -7.65 10.80
N PHE A 104 -19.02 -8.91 10.82
CA PHE A 104 -18.48 -9.89 9.87
C PHE A 104 -18.83 -9.50 8.44
N GLY A 105 -17.94 -9.80 7.50
CA GLY A 105 -18.09 -9.46 6.08
C GLY A 105 -17.78 -8.00 5.75
N THR A 106 -17.54 -7.14 6.74
CA THR A 106 -17.12 -5.75 6.50
C THR A 106 -15.81 -5.74 5.71
N LYS A 107 -15.80 -4.99 4.60
CA LYS A 107 -14.62 -4.78 3.77
C LYS A 107 -13.83 -3.58 4.26
N VAL A 108 -12.52 -3.72 4.36
CA VAL A 108 -11.61 -2.66 4.81
C VAL A 108 -10.38 -2.58 3.93
N ARG A 109 -9.79 -1.40 3.81
CA ARG A 109 -8.47 -1.19 3.19
C ARG A 109 -7.51 -0.51 4.16
N LEU A 110 -6.22 -0.79 3.99
CA LEU A 110 -5.13 -0.19 4.74
C LEU A 110 -4.19 0.53 3.76
N PRO A 111 -4.51 1.76 3.34
CA PRO A 111 -3.80 2.45 2.26
C PRO A 111 -2.30 2.62 2.54
N GLU A 112 -1.93 2.87 3.79
CA GLU A 112 -0.54 3.07 4.22
C GLU A 112 0.30 1.78 4.21
N TYR A 113 -0.32 0.61 4.19
CA TYR A 113 0.37 -0.69 4.28
C TYR A 113 0.24 -1.52 3.01
N SER A 114 -0.97 -1.66 2.49
CA SER A 114 -1.31 -2.57 1.41
C SER A 114 -1.96 -1.87 0.22
N GLY A 115 -1.97 -0.53 0.20
CA GLY A 115 -2.55 0.28 -0.86
C GLY A 115 -4.03 -0.04 -1.09
N GLU A 116 -4.33 -0.59 -2.26
CA GLU A 116 -5.69 -0.90 -2.72
C GLU A 116 -6.19 -2.28 -2.29
N ARG A 117 -5.35 -3.10 -1.65
CA ARG A 117 -5.78 -4.43 -1.19
C ARG A 117 -6.93 -4.31 -0.19
N VAL A 118 -7.99 -5.06 -0.45
CA VAL A 118 -9.17 -5.16 0.40
C VAL A 118 -9.06 -6.39 1.29
N TYR A 119 -9.39 -6.19 2.57
CA TYR A 119 -9.51 -7.23 3.57
C TYR A 119 -10.96 -7.37 4.00
N THR A 120 -11.33 -8.57 4.43
CA THR A 120 -12.66 -8.88 4.94
C THR A 120 -12.58 -9.29 6.40
N VAL A 121 -13.47 -8.74 7.23
CA VAL A 121 -13.61 -9.12 8.62
C VAL A 121 -14.25 -10.51 8.70
N GLN A 122 -13.44 -11.54 8.95
CA GLN A 122 -13.92 -12.93 9.08
C GLN A 122 -13.70 -13.48 10.49
N ASP A 123 -12.92 -12.80 11.33
CA ASP A 123 -12.50 -13.34 12.61
C ASP A 123 -12.70 -12.36 13.77
N ARG A 124 -12.56 -12.88 15.00
CA ARG A 124 -12.72 -12.11 16.24
C ARG A 124 -11.47 -12.15 17.09
N MET A 125 -11.29 -11.08 17.84
CA MET A 125 -10.22 -10.96 18.81
C MET A 125 -10.75 -11.28 20.21
N HIS A 126 -9.85 -11.60 21.15
CA HIS A 126 -10.22 -11.73 22.55
C HIS A 126 -11.01 -10.48 23.02
N PRO A 127 -12.11 -10.61 23.81
CA PRO A 127 -12.99 -9.49 24.22
C PRO A 127 -12.34 -8.28 24.89
N ARG A 128 -11.07 -8.39 25.30
CA ARG A 128 -10.30 -7.28 25.88
C ARG A 128 -9.78 -6.30 24.83
N PHE A 129 -9.76 -6.72 23.55
CA PHE A 129 -9.20 -5.97 22.44
C PHE A 129 -10.30 -5.40 21.53
N ASN A 130 -11.05 -4.42 22.02
CA ASN A 130 -12.18 -3.84 21.27
C ASN A 130 -11.80 -2.65 20.38
N ARG A 131 -10.53 -2.24 20.39
CA ARG A 131 -10.02 -1.08 19.63
C ARG A 131 -8.77 -1.42 18.82
N ARG A 132 -8.58 -2.71 18.53
CA ARG A 132 -7.45 -3.27 17.78
C ARG A 132 -7.97 -4.12 16.65
N MET A 133 -7.12 -4.31 15.65
CA MET A 133 -7.38 -5.17 14.50
C MET A 133 -6.15 -6.04 14.27
N ASP A 134 -6.34 -7.32 13.98
CA ASP A 134 -5.24 -8.22 13.63
C ASP A 134 -5.37 -8.68 12.19
N LEU A 135 -4.29 -8.53 11.43
CA LEU A 135 -4.15 -9.01 10.05
C LEU A 135 -3.76 -10.49 10.08
N TRP A 136 -4.51 -11.33 9.37
CA TRP A 136 -4.09 -12.71 9.18
C TRP A 136 -2.94 -12.77 8.17
N MET A 137 -1.86 -13.44 8.56
CA MET A 137 -0.71 -13.71 7.72
C MET A 137 -0.38 -15.20 7.76
N ARG A 138 0.08 -15.72 6.63
CA ARG A 138 0.42 -17.14 6.50
C ARG A 138 1.73 -17.45 7.21
N GLU A 139 2.74 -16.61 6.99
CA GLU A 139 4.06 -16.81 7.57
C GLU A 139 4.22 -16.12 8.92
N ARG A 140 4.69 -16.88 9.92
CA ARG A 140 5.09 -16.34 11.22
C ARG A 140 6.17 -15.27 11.11
N SER A 141 7.10 -15.47 10.16
CA SER A 141 8.21 -14.54 9.90
C SER A 141 7.68 -13.16 9.49
N ALA A 142 6.65 -13.13 8.63
CA ALA A 142 5.98 -11.92 8.16
C ALA A 142 5.22 -11.23 9.29
N ALA A 143 4.44 -11.98 10.07
CA ALA A 143 3.71 -11.44 11.22
C ALA A 143 4.66 -10.77 12.26
N ARG A 144 5.80 -11.40 12.53
CA ARG A 144 6.83 -10.84 13.42
C ARG A 144 7.46 -9.56 12.87
N LYS A 145 7.76 -9.51 11.57
CA LYS A 145 8.31 -8.33 10.90
C LYS A 145 7.31 -7.18 10.83
N PHE A 146 6.02 -7.49 10.72
CA PHE A 146 4.96 -6.49 10.72
C PHE A 146 4.91 -5.74 12.06
N GLY A 147 4.86 -6.47 13.18
CA GLY A 147 4.85 -5.89 14.52
C GLY A 147 3.54 -5.16 14.87
N LEU A 148 3.59 -4.26 15.85
CA LEU A 148 2.46 -3.40 16.21
C LEU A 148 2.60 -2.05 15.51
N ARG A 149 1.59 -1.66 14.74
CA ARG A 149 1.56 -0.38 14.01
C ARG A 149 0.25 0.33 14.23
N THR A 150 0.26 1.65 14.21
CA THR A 150 -0.99 2.43 14.13
C THR A 150 -1.18 2.83 12.68
N LEU A 151 -2.22 2.29 12.04
CA LEU A 151 -2.49 2.51 10.62
C LEU A 151 -3.86 3.15 10.44
N THR A 152 -4.00 3.90 9.34
CA THR A 152 -5.30 4.35 8.87
C THR A 152 -6.05 3.17 8.22
N VAL A 153 -7.26 2.93 8.70
CA VAL A 153 -8.17 1.89 8.21
C VAL A 153 -9.37 2.57 7.61
N GLU A 154 -9.71 2.19 6.38
CA GLU A 154 -10.87 2.69 5.68
C GLU A 154 -11.87 1.56 5.47
N VAL A 155 -13.12 1.80 5.87
CA VAL A 155 -14.23 0.87 5.74
C VAL A 155 -14.95 1.16 4.44
N LEU A 156 -15.15 0.10 3.65
CA LEU A 156 -15.76 0.16 2.33
C LEU A 156 -17.24 -0.22 2.40
N GLU A 157 -18.05 0.37 1.52
CA GLU A 157 -19.46 0.04 1.27
C GLU A 157 -19.61 -1.18 0.36
#